data_AF-A0A7R9AEA3-F1
#
_entry.id   AF-A0A7R9AEA3-F1
#
_cell.length_a   1.000
_cell.length_b   1.000
_cell.length_c   1.000
_cell.angle_alpha   90.00
_cell.angle_beta   90.00
_cell.angle_gamma   90.00
#
_symmetry.space_group_name_H-M   'P 1'
#
loop_
_entity.id
_entity.type
_entity.pdbx_description
1 polymer ?
#
loop_
_entity_poly.entity_id
_entity_poly.type
_entity_poly.pdbx_seq_one_letter_code
_entity_poly.pdbx_strand_id
1 'polypeptide(L)'
;MTVPVTQHLKTPTAYAESSDMCFYIPQKFQENPPEPAEKEVYIEERKTEQFLVNRFSGFASRRDYEKVAAKLLEAATRDAVKGVDNSTHWIAGYQSPWKLFSRRNEVWFRVEG
;
A
#
# COMPACT_ATOMS: atom_id res chain seq x y z
N MET A 1 -11.24 12.69 -6.56
CA MET A 1 -10.17 12.01 -5.80
C MET A 1 -10.66 10.62 -5.44
N THR A 2 -9.82 9.59 -5.59
CA THR A 2 -10.14 8.19 -5.27
C THR A 2 -9.52 7.80 -3.93
N VAL A 3 -9.99 6.69 -3.37
CA VAL A 3 -9.44 6.06 -2.17
C VAL A 3 -9.33 4.55 -2.41
N PRO A 4 -8.34 3.86 -1.81
CA PRO A 4 -7.27 4.41 -0.98
C PRO A 4 -6.18 5.13 -1.81
N VAL A 5 -5.36 5.93 -1.14
CA VAL A 5 -4.03 6.30 -1.62
C VAL A 5 -3.07 5.24 -1.12
N THR A 6 -2.30 4.64 -2.02
CA THR A 6 -1.33 3.61 -1.65
C THR A 6 0.09 4.15 -1.76
N GLN A 7 1.00 3.66 -0.91
CA GLN A 7 2.43 3.85 -1.10
C GLN A 7 3.10 2.49 -1.23
N HIS A 8 3.93 2.31 -2.25
CA HIS A 8 4.74 1.12 -2.46
C HIS A 8 6.12 1.30 -1.83
N LEU A 9 6.42 0.51 -0.81
CA LEU A 9 7.65 0.57 -0.02
C LEU A 9 8.58 -0.54 -0.49
N LYS A 10 9.66 -0.14 -1.18
CA LYS A 10 10.61 -1.03 -1.87
C LYS A 10 11.66 -1.67 -0.95
N THR A 11 11.66 -1.35 0.36
CA THR A 11 12.57 -1.96 1.34
C THR A 11 11.81 -2.46 2.58
N PRO A 12 12.14 -3.65 3.12
CA PRO A 12 11.40 -4.23 4.24
C PRO A 12 11.82 -3.74 5.63
N THR A 13 13.08 -3.32 5.86
CA THR A 13 13.59 -3.16 7.25
C THR A 13 14.57 -2.02 7.54
N ALA A 14 14.88 -1.15 6.59
CA ALA A 14 15.56 0.09 6.89
C ALA A 14 15.16 1.10 5.82
N TYR A 15 14.75 2.29 6.27
CA TYR A 15 14.59 3.51 5.49
C TYR A 15 14.32 3.25 3.99
N ALA A 16 13.05 3.14 3.57
CA ALA A 16 12.73 3.28 2.15
C ALA A 16 13.24 4.64 1.67
N GLU A 17 14.42 4.66 1.06
CA GLU A 17 15.03 5.84 0.42
C GLU A 17 14.14 6.36 -0.71
N SER A 18 13.31 5.48 -1.26
CA SER A 18 12.30 5.81 -2.25
C SER A 18 11.00 5.05 -1.99
N SER A 19 9.87 5.73 -2.20
CA SER A 19 8.54 5.15 -2.18
C SER A 19 7.71 5.79 -3.29
N ASP A 20 6.92 5.01 -4.00
CA ASP A 20 5.98 5.53 -4.99
C ASP A 20 4.63 5.74 -4.33
N MET A 21 4.07 6.96 -4.44
CA MET A 21 2.71 7.27 -4.00
C MET A 21 1.77 7.12 -5.19
N CYS A 22 0.85 6.16 -5.11
CA CYS A 22 -0.04 5.81 -6.20
C CYS A 22 -1.48 6.22 -5.89
N PHE A 23 -2.16 6.78 -6.89
CA PHE A 23 -3.58 7.09 -6.87
C PHE A 23 -4.30 6.23 -7.88
N TYR A 24 -5.42 5.62 -7.48
CA TYR A 24 -6.24 4.87 -8.42
C TYR A 24 -6.88 5.80 -9.45
N ILE A 25 -6.64 5.54 -10.73
CA ILE A 25 -7.28 6.26 -11.83
C ILE A 25 -8.75 5.80 -11.91
N PRO A 26 -9.74 6.70 -11.80
CA PRO A 26 -11.16 6.32 -11.90
C PRO A 26 -11.47 5.55 -13.18
N GLN A 27 -12.41 4.60 -13.11
CA GLN A 27 -12.76 3.72 -14.23
C GLN A 27 -13.03 4.45 -15.56
N LYS A 28 -13.67 5.62 -15.52
CA LYS A 28 -13.94 6.46 -16.71
C LYS A 28 -12.70 6.96 -17.46
N PHE A 29 -11.51 6.86 -16.86
CA PHE A 29 -10.24 7.28 -17.43
C PHE A 29 -9.24 6.12 -17.57
N GLN A 30 -9.63 4.87 -17.23
CA GLN A 30 -8.72 3.72 -17.28
C GLN A 30 -8.28 3.38 -18.69
N GLU A 31 -9.17 3.51 -19.68
CA GLU A 31 -8.86 3.22 -21.09
C GLU A 31 -7.92 4.25 -21.72
N ASN A 32 -7.98 5.51 -21.27
CA ASN A 32 -7.16 6.61 -21.79
C ASN A 32 -6.89 7.62 -20.67
N PRO A 33 -5.90 7.37 -19.79
CA PRO A 33 -5.59 8.25 -18.69
C PRO A 33 -4.98 9.57 -19.20
N PRO A 34 -5.28 10.71 -18.57
CA PRO A 34 -4.68 11.98 -18.94
C PRO A 34 -3.16 11.92 -18.75
N GLU A 35 -2.42 12.53 -19.68
CA GLU A 35 -0.97 12.61 -19.61
C GLU A 35 -0.53 13.43 -18.39
N PRO A 36 0.39 12.92 -17.55
CA PRO A 36 0.95 13.69 -16.45
C PRO A 36 1.68 14.95 -16.94
N ALA A 37 1.41 16.09 -16.31
CA ALA A 37 2.10 17.34 -16.65
C ALA A 37 3.53 17.42 -16.09
N GLU A 38 3.78 16.73 -14.97
CA GLU A 38 5.06 16.74 -14.25
C GLU A 38 5.88 15.50 -14.58
N LYS A 39 7.19 15.65 -14.78
CA LYS A 39 8.09 14.56 -15.19
C LYS A 39 8.25 13.46 -14.15
N GLU A 40 8.03 13.78 -12.87
CA GLU A 40 8.13 12.82 -11.76
C GLU A 40 6.83 12.03 -11.54
N VAL A 41 5.75 12.39 -12.26
CA VAL A 41 4.47 11.70 -12.21
C VAL A 41 4.34 10.85 -13.47
N TYR A 42 4.03 9.58 -13.27
CA TYR A 42 3.90 8.61 -14.36
C TYR A 42 2.69 7.71 -14.13
N ILE A 43 2.21 7.09 -15.22
CA ILE A 43 1.13 6.11 -15.16
C ILE A 43 1.74 4.73 -14.90
N GLU A 44 1.38 4.12 -13.77
CA GLU A 44 1.74 2.74 -13.42
C GLU A 44 0.61 1.79 -13.84
N GLU A 45 0.88 0.87 -14.77
CA GLU A 45 -0.02 -0.25 -15.06
C GLU A 45 0.22 -1.37 -14.04
N ARG A 46 -0.68 -1.50 -13.08
CA ARG A 46 -0.61 -2.55 -12.05
C ARG A 46 -1.35 -3.80 -12.50
N LYS A 47 -0.64 -4.94 -12.51
CA LYS A 47 -1.22 -6.24 -12.84
C LYS A 47 -2.15 -6.73 -11.73
N THR A 48 -3.01 -7.67 -12.08
CA THR A 48 -3.82 -8.39 -11.09
C THR A 48 -2.90 -9.17 -10.15
N GLU A 49 -3.00 -8.89 -8.85
CA GLU A 49 -2.17 -9.46 -7.80
C GLU A 49 -3.03 -9.86 -6.59
N GLN A 50 -2.52 -10.80 -5.79
CA GLN A 50 -3.13 -11.22 -4.53
C GLN A 50 -2.31 -10.68 -3.36
N PHE A 51 -3.01 -10.26 -2.30
CA PHE A 51 -2.38 -9.65 -1.13
C PHE A 51 -2.90 -10.25 0.17
N LEU A 52 -1.99 -10.46 1.13
CA LEU A 52 -2.33 -10.51 2.55
C LEU A 52 -2.51 -9.09 3.06
N VAL A 53 -3.60 -8.83 3.77
CA VAL A 53 -3.96 -7.49 4.23
C VAL A 53 -4.19 -7.47 5.73
N ASN A 54 -3.56 -6.52 6.43
CA ASN A 54 -3.87 -6.22 7.82
C ASN A 54 -4.44 -4.81 7.94
N ARG A 55 -5.62 -4.69 8.56
CA ARG A 55 -6.35 -3.44 8.74
C ARG A 55 -6.21 -2.93 10.17
N PHE A 56 -5.94 -1.64 10.31
CA PHE A 56 -5.85 -0.98 11.61
C PHE A 56 -6.40 0.46 11.57
N SER A 57 -6.55 1.07 12.76
CA SER A 57 -7.12 2.41 12.94
C SER A 57 -6.16 3.35 13.66
N GLY A 58 -6.56 4.62 13.81
CA GLY A 58 -5.77 5.69 14.42
C GLY A 58 -4.93 6.49 13.43
N PHE A 59 -4.18 7.46 13.95
CA PHE A 59 -3.13 8.14 13.19
C PHE A 59 -1.96 7.17 13.03
N ALA A 60 -1.71 6.75 11.80
CA ALA A 60 -0.61 5.85 11.51
C ALA A 60 0.65 6.68 11.24
N SER A 61 1.59 6.65 12.18
CA SER A 61 2.97 7.02 11.87
C SER A 61 3.62 5.91 11.05
N ARG A 62 4.77 6.21 10.44
CA ARG A 62 5.61 5.19 9.79
C ARG A 62 5.88 3.97 10.69
N ARG A 63 6.18 4.23 11.96
CA ARG A 63 6.46 3.18 12.96
C ARG A 63 5.24 2.30 13.23
N ASP A 64 4.03 2.85 13.12
CA ASP A 64 2.81 2.06 13.30
C ASP A 64 2.58 1.11 12.13
N TYR A 65 2.84 1.56 10.89
CA TYR A 65 2.83 0.69 9.72
C TYR A 65 3.87 -0.44 9.84
N GLU A 66 5.11 -0.13 10.25
CA GLU A 66 6.17 -1.13 10.47
C GLU A 66 5.76 -2.20 11.50
N LYS A 67 5.15 -1.78 12.62
CA LYS A 67 4.63 -2.72 13.63
C LYS A 67 3.51 -3.60 13.09
N VAL A 68 2.60 -3.04 12.30
CA VAL A 68 1.48 -3.81 11.71
C VAL A 68 1.98 -4.76 10.62
N ALA A 69 2.98 -4.35 9.86
CA ALA A 69 3.65 -5.18 8.86
C ALA A 69 4.33 -6.40 9.50
N ALA A 70 5.12 -6.19 10.55
CA ALA A 70 5.75 -7.27 11.31
C ALA A 70 4.71 -8.27 11.83
N LYS A 71 3.62 -7.78 12.43
CA LYS A 71 2.52 -8.63 12.92
C LYS A 71 1.83 -9.43 11.81
N LEU A 72 1.69 -8.86 10.61
CA LEU A 72 1.10 -9.56 9.47
C LEU A 72 2.01 -10.72 9.01
N LEU A 73 3.32 -10.51 8.93
CA LEU A 73 4.29 -11.55 8.59
C LEU A 73 4.37 -12.64 9.65
N GLU A 74 4.37 -12.27 10.93
CA GLU A 74 4.32 -13.21 12.06
C GLU A 74 3.06 -14.09 11.98
N ALA A 75 1.90 -13.48 11.70
CA ALA A 75 0.65 -14.21 11.51
C ALA A 75 0.71 -15.14 10.29
N ALA A 76 1.21 -14.66 9.15
CA ALA A 76 1.36 -15.46 7.94
C ALA A 76 2.29 -16.67 8.17
N THR A 77 3.36 -16.48 8.93
CA THR A 77 4.32 -17.54 9.30
C THR A 77 3.65 -18.57 10.21
N ARG A 78 2.95 -18.12 11.25
CA ARG A 78 2.21 -19.00 12.18
C ARG A 78 1.15 -19.82 11.44
N ASP A 79 0.46 -19.22 10.49
CA ASP A 79 -0.63 -19.86 9.74
C ASP A 79 -0.12 -20.61 8.48
N ALA A 80 1.21 -20.73 8.34
CA ALA A 80 1.91 -21.43 7.25
C ALA A 80 1.48 -20.99 5.83
N VAL A 81 1.21 -19.69 5.65
CA VAL A 81 0.89 -19.11 4.35
C VAL A 81 2.13 -19.17 3.45
N LYS A 82 2.00 -19.81 2.29
CA LYS A 82 3.08 -19.96 1.31
C LYS A 82 3.11 -18.79 0.33
N GLY A 83 4.28 -18.53 -0.25
CA GLY A 83 4.42 -17.57 -1.34
C GLY A 83 4.31 -16.10 -0.92
N VAL A 84 4.44 -15.78 0.37
CA VAL A 84 4.42 -14.39 0.83
C VAL A 84 5.73 -13.70 0.43
N ASP A 85 5.64 -12.69 -0.42
CA ASP A 85 6.77 -11.84 -0.77
C ASP A 85 6.96 -10.77 0.32
N ASN A 86 8.08 -10.88 1.05
CA ASN A 86 8.49 -9.93 2.10
C ASN A 86 9.66 -9.03 1.64
N SER A 87 9.93 -8.92 0.34
CA SER A 87 10.93 -8.00 -0.18
C SER A 87 10.41 -6.56 -0.25
N THR A 88 9.09 -6.41 -0.44
CA THR A 88 8.38 -5.13 -0.57
C THR A 88 7.02 -5.21 0.11
N HIS A 89 6.40 -4.07 0.38
CA HIS A 89 5.03 -4.01 0.89
C HIS A 89 4.34 -2.71 0.49
N TRP A 90 3.01 -2.69 0.63
CA TRP A 90 2.22 -1.50 0.43
C TRP A 90 1.61 -1.04 1.73
N ILE A 91 1.43 0.28 1.83
CA ILE A 91 0.57 0.89 2.84
C ILE A 91 -0.57 1.61 2.15
N ALA A 92 -1.77 1.56 2.72
CA ALA A 92 -2.95 2.18 2.13
C ALA A 92 -3.67 3.05 3.15
N GLY A 93 -3.89 4.32 2.79
CA GLY A 93 -4.65 5.30 3.56
C GLY A 93 -5.97 5.63 2.88
N TYR A 94 -7.09 5.50 3.59
CA TYR A 94 -8.43 5.72 3.04
C TYR A 94 -9.00 7.11 3.31
N GLN A 95 -8.53 7.77 4.36
CA GLN A 95 -9.02 9.08 4.76
C GLN A 95 -7.97 10.16 4.43
N SER A 96 -8.47 11.32 4.03
CA SER A 96 -7.67 12.52 3.85
C SER A 96 -6.84 12.83 5.11
N PRO A 97 -5.62 13.40 4.97
CA PRO A 97 -4.80 13.84 6.11
C PRO A 97 -5.55 14.72 7.12
N TRP A 98 -6.59 15.43 6.66
CA TRP A 98 -7.38 16.38 7.45
C TRP A 98 -8.56 15.76 8.22
N LYS A 99 -8.85 14.46 8.07
CA LYS A 99 -9.91 13.78 8.85
C LYS A 99 -9.32 13.11 10.10
N LEU A 100 -9.81 13.53 11.28
CA LEU A 100 -9.24 13.17 12.59
C LEU A 100 -9.85 11.93 13.26
N PHE A 101 -11.02 11.43 12.82
CA PHE A 101 -11.73 10.32 13.45
C PHE A 101 -12.03 9.16 12.47
N SER A 102 -12.17 7.94 13.00
CA SER A 102 -12.50 6.69 12.27
C SER A 102 -11.65 6.42 11.03
N ARG A 103 -10.32 6.53 11.19
CA ARG A 103 -9.36 6.25 10.11
C ARG A 103 -9.21 4.74 9.88
N ARG A 104 -9.08 4.36 8.61
CA ARG A 104 -8.77 3.02 8.12
C ARG A 104 -7.43 3.11 7.42
N ASN A 105 -6.48 2.32 7.91
CA ASN A 105 -5.17 2.14 7.30
C ASN A 105 -4.94 0.65 7.11
N GLU A 106 -4.16 0.29 6.10
CA GLU A 106 -3.83 -1.10 5.81
C GLU A 106 -2.36 -1.28 5.45
N VAL A 107 -1.83 -2.47 5.72
CA VAL A 107 -0.55 -2.98 5.21
C VAL A 107 -0.83 -4.19 4.34
N TRP A 108 -0.22 -4.24 3.15
CA TRP A 108 -0.37 -5.33 2.19
C TRP A 108 0.97 -5.98 1.87
N PHE A 109 1.04 -7.31 1.92
CA PHE A 109 2.13 -8.11 1.35
C PHE A 109 1.60 -8.92 0.18
N ARG A 110 2.35 -8.95 -0.92
CA ARG A 110 1.97 -9.76 -2.08
C ARG A 110 2.10 -11.24 -1.75
N VAL A 111 1.22 -12.05 -2.32
CA VAL A 111 1.31 -13.51 -2.28
C VAL A 111 1.35 -14.04 -3.71
N GLU A 112 2.25 -14.98 -3.97
CA GLU A 112 2.25 -15.77 -5.19
C GLU A 112 0.99 -16.65 -5.22
N GLY A 113 0.20 -16.50 -6.28
CA GLY A 113 -1.00 -17.31 -6.52
C GLY A 113 -0.69 -18.69 -7.07
#